data_AF-A0A3D5FS36-F1
#
_entry.id   AF-A0A3D5FS36-F1
#
_cell.length_a   1.000
_cell.length_b   1.000
_cell.length_c   1.000
_cell.angle_alpha   90.00
_cell.angle_beta   90.00
_cell.angle_gamma   90.00
#
_symmetry.space_group_name_H-M   'P 1'
#
loop_
_entity.id
_entity.type
_entity.pdbx_description
1 polymer ?
#
loop_
_entity_poly.entity_id
_entity_poly.type
_entity_poly.pdbx_seq_one_letter_code
_entity_poly.pdbx_strand_id
1 'polypeptide(L)'
;FGTEPNGYYIPPRWVPRPYLEQMFGPGVERAIERYVCPSRELLAVLQLFRAAQAIIHRFEIIEGPKIHEREVTLPSGQKKTLEIFNDTVIGYGPSGKEVVRMTVEEPTFERPAQHLNTI
;
A
#
# COMPACT_ATOMS: atom_id res chain seq x y z
N PHE A 1 22.82 -18.82 3.49
CA PHE A 1 21.91 -18.25 4.52
C PHE A 1 22.65 -18.18 5.84
N GLY A 2 22.39 -17.18 6.70
CA GLY A 2 23.04 -17.04 8.01
C GLY A 2 23.72 -15.70 8.30
N THR A 3 23.59 -14.71 7.41
CA THR A 3 24.20 -13.37 7.56
C THR A 3 23.22 -12.30 8.04
N GLU A 4 22.00 -12.68 8.42
CA GLU A 4 20.91 -11.77 8.84
C GLU A 4 20.81 -10.52 7.94
N PRO A 5 20.38 -10.68 6.68
CA PRO A 5 20.36 -9.58 5.72
C PRO A 5 19.56 -8.39 6.26
N ASN A 6 20.10 -7.19 6.07
CA ASN A 6 19.52 -5.92 6.48
C ASN A 6 18.70 -5.22 5.37
N GLY A 7 18.70 -5.79 4.16
CA GLY A 7 17.89 -5.35 3.03
C GLY A 7 16.70 -6.27 2.79
N TYR A 8 15.50 -5.69 2.67
CA TYR A 8 14.25 -6.41 2.45
C TYR A 8 13.59 -5.93 1.15
N TYR A 9 12.92 -6.85 0.46
CA TYR A 9 12.26 -6.59 -0.81
C TYR A 9 10.79 -7.01 -0.74
N ILE A 10 9.92 -6.26 -1.41
CA ILE A 10 8.55 -6.69 -1.69
C ILE A 10 8.61 -7.53 -2.98
N PRO A 11 8.35 -8.85 -2.93
CA PRO A 11 8.50 -9.72 -4.09
C PRO A 11 7.44 -9.40 -5.16
N PRO A 12 7.73 -9.49 -6.47
CA PRO A 12 6.76 -9.19 -7.52
C PRO A 12 5.73 -10.31 -7.73
N ARG A 13 4.43 -9.99 -7.72
CA ARG A 13 3.35 -11.00 -7.81
C ARG A 13 3.18 -11.73 -9.14
N TRP A 14 3.83 -11.27 -10.21
CA TRP A 14 3.61 -11.79 -11.58
C TRP A 14 4.67 -12.77 -12.06
N VAL A 15 5.75 -12.95 -11.29
CA VAL A 15 6.90 -13.79 -11.67
C VAL A 15 6.67 -15.23 -11.22
N PRO A 16 7.08 -16.27 -11.99
CA PRO A 16 6.87 -17.67 -11.60
C PRO A 16 7.35 -18.00 -10.17
N ARG A 17 6.53 -18.74 -9.41
CA ARG A 17 6.82 -19.01 -7.98
C ARG A 17 8.11 -19.79 -7.74
N PRO A 18 8.47 -20.81 -8.55
CA PRO A 18 9.75 -21.51 -8.35
C PRO A 18 10.97 -20.58 -8.41
N TYR A 19 10.94 -19.57 -9.30
CA TYR A 19 12.00 -18.57 -9.38
C TYR A 19 12.01 -17.65 -8.15
N LEU A 20 10.82 -17.22 -7.70
CA LEU A 20 10.71 -16.36 -6.52
C LEU A 20 11.13 -17.07 -5.24
N GLU A 21 10.86 -18.36 -5.10
CA GLU A 21 11.32 -19.15 -3.95
C GLU A 21 12.84 -19.27 -3.92
N GLN A 22 13.48 -19.42 -5.09
CA GLN A 22 14.94 -19.41 -5.19
C GLN A 22 15.52 -18.06 -4.76
N MET A 23 14.88 -16.94 -5.12
CA MET A 23 15.38 -15.59 -4.86
C MET A 23 15.08 -15.08 -3.44
N PHE A 24 13.89 -15.37 -2.92
CA PHE A 24 13.36 -14.78 -1.68
C PHE A 24 13.14 -15.80 -0.57
N GLY A 25 13.35 -17.09 -0.86
CA GLY A 25 13.17 -18.19 0.07
C GLY A 25 11.72 -18.70 0.14
N PRO A 26 11.48 -19.73 0.97
CA PRO A 26 10.21 -20.46 1.02
C PRO A 26 9.02 -19.63 1.53
N GLY A 27 9.27 -18.48 2.17
CA GLY A 27 8.22 -17.59 2.66
C GLY A 27 7.62 -16.65 1.60
N VAL A 28 8.10 -16.70 0.36
CA VAL A 28 7.76 -15.70 -0.66
C VAL A 28 6.29 -15.70 -1.04
N GLU A 29 5.65 -16.86 -1.11
CA GLU A 29 4.23 -16.96 -1.45
C GLU A 29 3.38 -16.24 -0.39
N ARG A 30 3.60 -16.56 0.89
CA ARG A 30 2.95 -15.89 2.02
C ARG A 30 3.23 -14.37 2.03
N ALA A 31 4.43 -13.95 1.63
CA ALA A 31 4.75 -12.52 1.52
C ALA A 31 3.91 -11.84 0.43
N ILE A 32 3.70 -12.50 -0.72
CA ILE A 32 2.83 -12.02 -1.80
C ILE A 32 1.38 -11.91 -1.33
N GLU A 33 0.86 -12.96 -0.70
CA GLU A 33 -0.51 -12.99 -0.21
C GLU A 33 -0.82 -11.82 0.73
N ARG A 34 0.13 -11.45 1.59
CA ARG A 34 -0.02 -10.35 2.53
C ARG A 34 -0.26 -9.01 1.85
N TYR A 35 0.42 -8.66 0.77
CA TYR A 35 0.19 -7.38 0.10
C TYR A 35 -0.87 -7.46 -1.01
N VAL A 36 -1.27 -8.67 -1.43
CA VAL A 36 -2.43 -8.87 -2.34
C VAL A 36 -3.75 -8.63 -1.59
N CYS A 37 -3.83 -9.07 -0.33
CA CYS A 37 -4.96 -8.80 0.56
C CYS A 37 -4.44 -8.15 1.86
N PRO A 38 -4.02 -6.88 1.80
CA PRO A 38 -3.40 -6.19 2.92
C PRO A 38 -4.38 -6.02 4.10
N SER A 39 -3.82 -6.00 5.31
CA SER A 39 -4.54 -5.44 6.45
C SER A 39 -4.72 -3.93 6.26
N ARG A 40 -5.62 -3.34 7.05
CA ARG A 40 -5.83 -1.89 7.11
C ARG A 40 -4.52 -1.12 7.30
N GLU A 41 -3.72 -1.54 8.28
CA GLU A 41 -2.40 -0.95 8.56
C GLU A 41 -1.40 -1.14 7.41
N LEU A 42 -1.34 -2.35 6.81
CA LEU A 42 -0.43 -2.59 5.70
C LEU A 42 -0.78 -1.75 4.47
N LEU A 43 -2.08 -1.61 4.16
CA LEU A 43 -2.54 -0.73 3.08
C LEU A 43 -2.14 0.73 3.35
N ALA A 44 -2.24 1.18 4.60
CA ALA A 44 -1.81 2.52 4.98
C ALA A 44 -0.31 2.76 4.74
N VAL A 45 0.54 1.82 5.15
CA VAL A 45 1.99 1.89 4.92
C VAL A 45 2.32 1.87 3.43
N LEU A 46 1.64 1.02 2.64
CA LEU A 46 1.84 0.92 1.20
C LEU A 46 1.50 2.23 0.48
N GLN A 47 0.48 2.98 0.92
CA GLN A 47 0.14 4.29 0.34
C GLN A 47 1.26 5.32 0.52
N LEU A 48 2.01 5.25 1.62
CA LEU A 48 3.12 6.18 1.88
C LEU A 48 4.33 5.96 0.97
N PHE A 49 4.38 4.87 0.20
CA PHE A 49 5.50 4.58 -0.69
C PHE A 49 5.58 5.63 -1.78
N ARG A 50 6.71 6.37 -1.81
CA ARG A 50 6.97 7.49 -2.73
C ARG A 50 5.98 8.66 -2.59
N ALA A 51 5.24 8.73 -1.49
CA ALA A 51 4.27 9.78 -1.23
C ALA A 51 4.90 11.15 -0.89
N ALA A 52 6.15 11.16 -0.42
CA ALA A 52 6.90 12.36 -0.07
C ALA A 52 8.35 12.29 -0.54
N GLN A 53 8.98 13.44 -0.77
CA GLN A 53 10.43 13.58 -0.97
C GLN A 53 11.18 13.75 0.36
N ALA A 54 10.70 13.10 1.42
CA ALA A 54 11.28 13.14 2.76
C ALA A 54 11.21 11.75 3.41
N ILE A 55 12.10 11.47 4.36
CA ILE A 55 12.04 10.26 5.17
C ILE A 55 10.86 10.39 6.15
N ILE A 56 9.99 9.38 6.15
CA ILE A 56 8.89 9.25 7.11
C ILE A 56 9.42 8.46 8.32
N HIS A 57 9.50 9.11 9.48
CA HIS A 57 9.99 8.50 10.73
C HIS A 57 8.88 7.87 11.57
N ARG A 58 7.65 8.37 11.40
CA ARG A 58 6.44 7.87 12.06
C ARG A 58 5.26 8.07 11.12
N PHE A 59 4.28 7.20 11.20
CA PHE A 59 2.99 7.43 10.57
C PHE A 59 1.85 7.28 11.58
N GLU A 60 0.68 7.74 11.19
CA GLU A 60 -0.58 7.62 11.93
C GLU A 60 -1.70 7.32 10.95
N ILE A 61 -2.69 6.57 11.42
CA ILE A 61 -3.89 6.22 10.66
C ILE A 61 -5.07 6.84 11.40
N ILE A 62 -5.80 7.71 10.72
CA ILE A 62 -7.12 8.14 11.14
C ILE A 62 -8.13 7.24 10.42
N GLU A 63 -8.85 6.47 11.22
CA GLU A 63 -9.82 5.49 10.74
C GLU A 63 -11.00 6.16 10.02
N GLY A 64 -11.20 5.79 8.75
CA GLY A 64 -12.33 6.21 7.93
C GLY A 64 -13.42 5.13 7.78
N PRO A 65 -14.53 5.45 7.09
CA PRO A 65 -15.59 4.50 6.81
C PRO A 65 -15.15 3.46 5.78
N LYS A 66 -15.81 2.29 5.78
CA LYS A 66 -15.65 1.29 4.73
C LYS A 66 -16.23 1.82 3.41
N ILE A 67 -15.45 1.73 2.34
CA ILE A 67 -15.82 2.23 1.00
C ILE A 67 -15.92 1.13 -0.03
N HIS A 68 -15.23 0.01 0.18
CA HIS A 68 -15.23 -1.09 -0.79
C HIS A 68 -15.04 -2.44 -0.11
N GLU A 69 -15.58 -3.47 -0.73
CA GLU A 69 -15.37 -4.86 -0.37
C GLU A 69 -15.27 -5.70 -1.65
N ARG A 70 -14.29 -6.60 -1.71
CA ARG A 70 -14.13 -7.50 -2.85
C ARG A 70 -13.53 -8.84 -2.41
N GLU A 71 -14.01 -9.93 -2.99
CA GLU A 71 -13.34 -11.24 -2.89
C GLU A 71 -12.10 -11.28 -3.80
N VAL A 72 -10.95 -11.62 -3.21
CA VAL A 72 -9.69 -11.81 -3.91
C VAL A 72 -9.23 -13.26 -3.81
N THR A 73 -8.71 -13.80 -4.92
CA THR A 73 -8.06 -15.11 -4.95
C THR A 73 -6.57 -14.92 -4.70
N LEU A 74 -6.07 -15.50 -3.62
CA LEU A 74 -4.66 -15.48 -3.26
C LEU A 74 -3.84 -16.45 -4.14
N PRO A 75 -2.51 -16.25 -4.25
CA PRO A 75 -1.59 -17.20 -4.86
C PRO A 75 -1.83 -18.68 -4.52
N SER A 76 -2.11 -19.02 -3.26
CA SER A 76 -2.43 -20.39 -2.82
C SER A 76 -3.76 -20.94 -3.37
N GLY A 77 -4.56 -20.11 -4.06
CA GLY A 77 -5.93 -20.42 -4.47
C GLY A 77 -6.97 -20.13 -3.38
N GLN A 78 -6.55 -19.77 -2.16
CA GLN A 78 -7.48 -19.38 -1.10
C GLN A 78 -8.23 -18.11 -1.49
N LYS A 79 -9.54 -18.10 -1.25
CA LYS A 79 -10.39 -16.91 -1.38
C LYS A 79 -10.40 -16.14 -0.07
N LYS A 80 -10.22 -14.82 -0.13
CA LYS A 80 -10.26 -13.93 1.03
C LYS A 80 -11.01 -12.66 0.68
N THR A 81 -11.75 -12.11 1.63
CA THR A 81 -12.40 -10.81 1.49
C THR A 81 -11.40 -9.70 1.77
N LEU A 82 -11.21 -8.82 0.80
CA LEU A 82 -10.50 -7.56 0.95
C LEU A 82 -11.51 -6.46 1.26
N GLU A 83 -11.39 -5.89 2.45
CA GLU A 83 -12.14 -4.71 2.87
C GLU A 83 -11.26 -3.47 2.73
N ILE A 84 -11.81 -2.40 2.15
CA ILE A 84 -11.11 -1.13 1.97
C ILE A 84 -11.87 -0.05 2.71
N PHE A 85 -11.14 0.68 3.54
CA PHE A 85 -11.63 1.80 4.34
C PHE A 85 -11.01 3.09 3.81
N ASN A 86 -11.76 4.19 3.82
CA ASN A 86 -11.25 5.50 3.42
C ASN A 86 -10.41 6.14 4.53
N ASP A 87 -9.38 5.42 4.97
CA ASP A 87 -8.49 5.89 6.02
C ASP A 87 -7.66 7.07 5.54
N THR A 88 -7.40 7.99 6.45
CA THR A 88 -6.39 9.03 6.24
C THR A 88 -5.08 8.58 6.87
N VAL A 89 -4.02 8.52 6.07
CA VAL A 89 -2.67 8.20 6.53
C VAL A 89 -1.85 9.48 6.56
N ILE A 90 -1.17 9.73 7.68
CA ILE A 90 -0.32 10.89 7.88
C ILE A 90 1.11 10.42 8.13
N GLY A 91 2.06 10.91 7.34
CA GLY A 91 3.49 10.68 7.53
C GLY A 91 4.16 11.87 8.21
N TYR A 92 5.01 11.58 9.18
CA TYR A 92 5.75 12.59 9.95
C TYR A 92 7.25 12.47 9.72
N GLY A 93 7.91 13.62 9.51
CA GLY A 93 9.36 13.73 9.40
C GLY A 93 10.08 13.66 10.76
N PRO A 94 11.41 13.83 10.79
CA PRO A 94 12.22 13.70 12.01
C PRO A 94 11.87 14.72 13.10
N SER A 95 11.40 15.92 12.72
CA SER A 95 10.97 16.95 13.68
C SER A 95 9.54 16.74 14.20
N GLY A 96 8.89 15.63 13.85
CA GLY A 96 7.47 15.38 14.16
C GLY A 96 6.48 16.22 13.34
N LYS A 97 6.95 16.98 12.35
CA LYS A 97 6.07 17.73 11.43
C LYS A 97 5.49 16.79 10.38
N GLU A 98 4.24 17.03 10.02
CA GLU A 98 3.58 16.37 8.89
C GLU A 98 4.35 16.67 7.60
N VAL A 99 4.66 15.62 6.84
CA VAL A 99 5.32 15.72 5.53
C VAL A 99 4.43 15.18 4.41
N VAL A 100 3.41 14.39 4.74
CA VAL A 100 2.42 13.89 3.80
C VAL A 100 1.13 13.50 4.50
N ARG A 101 0.00 13.69 3.81
CA ARG A 101 -1.33 13.23 4.19
C ARG A 101 -2.07 12.77 2.96
N MET A 102 -2.74 11.63 3.07
CA MET A 102 -3.43 10.99 1.96
C MET A 102 -4.60 10.15 2.44
N THR A 103 -5.64 10.10 1.62
CA THR A 103 -6.84 9.27 1.79
C THR A 103 -6.86 8.20 0.71
N VAL A 104 -7.55 7.09 0.97
CA VAL A 104 -7.68 6.01 -0.02
C VAL A 104 -8.49 6.45 -1.23
N GLU A 105 -9.57 7.21 -1.01
CA GLU A 105 -10.25 7.88 -2.12
C GLU A 105 -9.49 9.13 -2.51
N GLU A 106 -9.14 9.22 -3.79
CA GLU A 106 -8.59 10.44 -4.36
C GLU A 106 -9.69 11.52 -4.43
N PRO A 107 -9.41 12.75 -3.99
CA PRO A 107 -10.37 13.84 -4.10
C PRO A 107 -10.62 14.20 -5.58
N THR A 108 -11.88 14.26 -5.98
CA THR A 108 -12.27 14.79 -7.28
C THR A 108 -12.34 16.32 -7.21
N PHE A 109 -11.60 16.99 -8.10
CA PHE A 109 -11.67 18.45 -8.24
C PHE A 109 -12.44 18.81 -9.51
N GLU A 110 -13.62 19.40 -9.37
CA GLU A 110 -14.33 19.99 -10.51
C GLU A 110 -13.74 21.37 -10.83
N ARG A 111 -13.30 21.55 -12.07
CA ARG A 111 -12.78 22.84 -12.54
C ARG A 111 -13.94 23.84 -12.68
N PRO A 112 -13.81 25.09 -12.21
CA PRO A 112 -14.83 26.12 -12.43
C PRO A 112 -15.03 26.40 -13.93
N ALA A 113 -16.29 26.57 -14.34
CA ALA A 113 -16.71 26.72 -15.74
C ALA A 113 -16.18 27.98 -16.46
N GLN A 114 -15.48 28.86 -15.75
CA GLN A 114 -15.14 30.22 -16.20
C GLN A 114 -14.13 30.29 -17.37
N HIS A 115 -13.42 29.20 -17.66
CA HIS A 115 -12.46 29.11 -18.77
C HIS A 115 -12.69 27.85 -19.62
N LEU A 116 -13.92 27.63 -20.08
CA LEU A 116 -14.18 26.68 -21.16
C LEU A 116 -13.50 27.23 -22.43
N ASN A 117 -12.35 26.66 -22.79
CA ASN A 117 -11.83 26.85 -24.14
C ASN A 117 -12.78 26.10 -25.07
N THR A 118 -13.59 26.84 -25.83
CA THR A 118 -14.34 26.31 -26.95
C THR A 118 -13.33 25.84 -28.01
N ILE A 119 -13.39 24.56 -28.37
CA ILE A 119 -12.72 24.01 -29.56
C ILE A 119 -13.63 24.28 -30.76
#